data_AF-A0A3E1RGM1-F1
#
_entry.id   AF-A0A3E1RGM1-F1
#
_cell.length_a   1.000
_cell.length_b   1.000
_cell.length_c   1.000
_cell.angle_alpha   90.00
_cell.angle_beta   90.00
_cell.angle_gamma   90.00
#
_symmetry.space_group_name_H-M   'P 1'
#
loop_
_entity.id
_entity.type
_entity.pdbx_description
1 polymer ?
#
loop_
_entity_poly.entity_id
_entity_poly.type
_entity_poly.pdbx_seq_one_letter_code
_entity_poly.pdbx_strand_id
1 'polypeptide(L)'
;MKSPLQHSKGAQVAVAVMVVLGLLGGCLIVAHSGFGTSPRRGGPSIFVPVPQAYVLAFTMFGMSMLGLLALLQGRRVSRTASALAVVLYAVVVTFLTTALAPSAL
;
A
#
# COMPACT_ATOMS: atom_id res chain seq x y z
N MET A 1 -30.94 -10.43 4.22
CA MET A 1 -29.59 -10.25 4.77
C MET A 1 -29.13 -8.82 4.46
N LYS A 2 -28.93 -7.99 5.48
CA LYS A 2 -28.52 -6.58 5.32
C LYS A 2 -27.05 -6.58 4.89
N SER A 3 -26.73 -6.04 3.71
CA SER A 3 -25.36 -5.98 3.19
C SER A 3 -24.45 -5.31 4.23
N PRO A 4 -23.36 -5.95 4.71
CA PRO A 4 -22.71 -5.53 5.95
C PRO A 4 -21.99 -4.18 5.92
N LEU A 5 -21.94 -3.44 4.80
CA LEU A 5 -21.14 -2.22 4.70
C LEU A 5 -21.87 -1.15 3.87
N GLN A 6 -23.02 -0.64 4.34
CA GLN A 6 -23.44 0.71 3.96
C GLN A 6 -22.58 1.71 4.74
N HIS A 7 -21.34 1.88 4.30
CA HIS A 7 -20.45 2.90 4.84
C HIS A 7 -20.96 4.28 4.43
N SER A 8 -21.06 5.18 5.40
CA SER A 8 -21.31 6.60 5.13
C SER A 8 -20.27 7.12 4.15
N LYS A 9 -20.62 8.16 3.37
CA LYS A 9 -19.68 8.75 2.40
C LYS A 9 -18.33 9.09 3.05
N GLY A 10 -18.34 9.56 4.30
CA GLY A 10 -17.13 9.84 5.08
C GLY A 10 -16.28 8.60 5.34
N ALA A 11 -16.89 7.47 5.73
CA ALA A 11 -16.16 6.21 5.94
C ALA A 11 -15.55 5.68 4.64
N GLN A 12 -16.23 5.83 3.49
CA GLN A 12 -15.67 5.44 2.20
C GLN A 12 -14.44 6.28 1.82
N VAL A 13 -14.49 7.59 2.07
CA VAL A 13 -13.34 8.48 1.84
C VAL A 13 -12.17 8.11 2.75
N ALA A 14 -12.44 7.85 4.03
CA ALA A 14 -11.40 7.43 4.97
C ALA A 14 -10.72 6.13 4.53
N VAL A 15 -11.51 5.13 4.09
CA VAL A 15 -10.96 3.88 3.55
C VAL A 15 -10.14 4.15 2.28
N ALA A 16 -10.61 4.98 1.36
CA ALA A 16 -9.86 5.33 0.15
C ALA A 16 -8.51 6.00 0.48
N VAL A 17 -8.49 6.89 1.47
CA VAL A 17 -7.24 7.51 1.96
C VAL A 17 -6.30 6.45 2.55
N MET A 18 -6.81 5.52 3.35
CA MET A 18 -6.02 4.42 3.90
C MET A 18 -5.45 3.50 2.82
N VAL A 19 -6.19 3.25 1.74
CA VAL A 19 -5.70 2.49 0.58
C VAL A 19 -4.50 3.19 -0.04
N VAL A 20 -4.60 4.50 -0.29
CA VAL A 20 -3.53 5.30 -0.88
C VAL A 20 -2.32 5.38 0.04
N LEU A 21 -2.52 5.68 1.32
CA LEU A 21 -1.43 5.78 2.29
C LEU A 21 -0.71 4.45 2.51
N GLY A 22 -1.45 3.33 2.64
CA GLY A 22 -0.84 2.00 2.77
C GLY A 22 -0.07 1.59 1.51
N LEU A 23 -0.58 1.93 0.32
CA LEU A 23 0.11 1.68 -0.95
C LEU A 23 1.42 2.47 -1.01
N LEU A 24 1.37 3.79 -0.81
CA LEU A 24 2.55 4.66 -0.86
C LEU A 24 3.57 4.28 0.21
N GLY A 25 3.11 4.02 1.44
CA GLY A 25 3.96 3.61 2.54
C GLY A 25 4.70 2.30 2.25
N GLY A 26 3.98 1.27 1.79
CA GLY A 26 4.59 -0.01 1.39
C GLY A 26 5.61 0.16 0.27
N CYS A 27 5.25 0.89 -0.80
CA CYS A 27 6.14 1.13 -1.93
C CYS A 27 7.43 1.84 -1.50
N LEU A 28 7.32 2.87 -0.66
CA LEU A 28 8.49 3.62 -0.21
C LEU A 28 9.40 2.77 0.70
N ILE A 29 8.84 1.95 1.60
CA ILE A 29 9.61 1.03 2.45
C ILE A 29 10.42 0.06 1.60
N VAL A 30 9.78 -0.55 0.59
CA VAL A 30 10.45 -1.51 -0.31
C VAL A 30 11.49 -0.80 -1.17
N ALA A 31 11.16 0.35 -1.75
CA ALA A 31 12.04 1.14 -2.60
C ALA A 31 13.31 1.64 -1.88
N HIS A 32 13.20 1.93 -0.57
CA HIS A 32 14.29 2.48 0.23
C HIS A 32 14.81 1.51 1.30
N SER A 33 14.56 0.20 1.16
CA SER A 33 15.04 -0.83 2.09
C SER A 33 14.77 -0.55 3.58
N GLY A 34 13.61 0.06 3.92
CA GLY A 34 13.25 0.39 5.31
C GLY A 34 13.48 1.83 5.76
N PHE A 35 13.73 2.75 4.82
CA PHE A 35 13.99 4.20 4.98
C PHE A 35 15.25 4.53 5.79
N GLY A 36 16.12 5.38 5.25
CA GLY A 36 17.31 5.88 5.94
C GLY A 36 17.17 7.31 6.42
N THR A 37 17.42 7.56 7.70
CA THR A 37 17.49 8.92 8.28
C THR A 37 18.93 9.40 8.41
N SER A 38 19.33 10.42 7.64
CA SER A 38 20.60 11.16 7.71
C SER A 38 21.63 10.66 8.76
N PRO A 39 22.75 10.05 8.34
CA PRO A 39 23.78 9.69 9.29
C PRO A 39 24.45 10.97 9.78
N ARG A 40 24.30 11.25 11.08
CA ARG A 40 25.12 12.25 11.78
C ARG A 40 26.63 11.94 11.70
N ARG A 41 27.02 10.78 11.13
CA ARG A 41 28.39 10.23 10.97
C ARG A 41 28.59 9.35 9.71
N GLY A 42 28.03 9.73 8.55
CA GLY A 42 28.47 9.23 7.23
C GLY A 42 28.26 7.75 6.84
N GLY A 43 27.25 7.02 7.36
CA GLY A 43 26.91 5.65 6.94
C GLY A 43 25.45 5.48 6.47
N PRO A 44 25.08 4.45 5.71
CA PRO A 44 23.68 4.22 5.31
C PRO A 44 22.80 4.07 6.58
N SER A 45 21.84 4.99 6.73
CA SER A 45 20.95 4.97 7.87
C SER A 45 19.80 3.99 7.66
N ILE A 46 19.35 3.36 8.73
CA ILE A 46 18.28 2.35 8.74
C ILE A 46 17.30 2.72 9.85
N PHE A 47 16.08 3.13 9.48
CA PHE A 47 15.00 3.52 10.40
C PHE A 47 14.39 2.30 11.09
N VAL A 48 14.34 1.17 10.37
CA VAL A 48 13.92 -0.15 10.85
C VAL A 48 14.87 -1.19 10.24
N PRO A 49 15.34 -2.20 11.00
CA PRO A 49 16.10 -3.32 10.46
C PRO A 49 15.42 -3.96 9.23
N VAL A 50 16.19 -4.25 8.19
CA VAL A 50 15.71 -4.69 6.87
C VAL A 50 14.64 -5.81 6.94
N PRO A 51 14.80 -6.89 7.73
CA PRO A 51 13.77 -7.93 7.81
C PRO A 51 12.43 -7.42 8.38
N GLN A 52 12.49 -6.55 9.39
CA GLN A 52 11.32 -5.98 10.06
C GLN A 52 10.63 -4.95 9.17
N ALA A 53 11.39 -4.21 8.36
CA ALA A 53 10.85 -3.29 7.37
C ALA A 53 9.97 -4.01 6.34
N TYR A 54 10.35 -5.20 5.87
CA TYR A 54 9.52 -5.98 4.95
C TYR A 54 8.22 -6.48 5.58
N VAL A 55 8.23 -6.80 6.88
CA VAL A 55 7.00 -7.13 7.62
C VAL A 55 6.07 -5.91 7.66
N LEU A 56 6.62 -4.72 7.93
CA LEU A 56 5.86 -3.48 7.90
C LEU A 56 5.28 -3.20 6.50
N ALA A 57 6.08 -3.35 5.44
CA ALA A 57 5.60 -3.21 4.07
C ALA A 57 4.47 -4.19 3.73
N PHE A 58 4.61 -5.46 4.14
CA PHE A 58 3.57 -6.48 3.96
C PHE A 58 2.25 -6.06 4.62
N THR A 59 2.30 -5.59 5.87
CA THR A 59 1.10 -5.11 6.57
C THR A 59 0.47 -3.89 5.91
N MET A 60 1.27 -2.95 5.41
CA MET A 60 0.80 -1.76 4.70
C MET A 60 0.09 -2.12 3.38
N PHE A 61 0.67 -3.01 2.58
CA PHE A 61 0.02 -3.52 1.37
C PHE A 61 -1.23 -4.34 1.69
N GLY A 62 -1.19 -5.17 2.73
CA GLY A 62 -2.34 -5.95 3.19
C GLY A 62 -3.55 -5.06 3.53
N MET A 63 -3.33 -4.02 4.35
CA MET A 63 -4.39 -3.06 4.68
C MET A 63 -4.91 -2.30 3.45
N SER A 64 -4.00 -1.90 2.56
CA SER A 64 -4.36 -1.22 1.31
C SER A 64 -5.20 -2.11 0.39
N MET A 65 -4.84 -3.38 0.25
CA MET A 65 -5.61 -4.35 -0.54
C MET A 65 -6.99 -4.63 0.09
N LEU A 66 -7.07 -4.82 1.41
CA LEU A 66 -8.34 -5.02 2.10
C LEU A 66 -9.28 -3.81 1.96
N GLY A 67 -8.74 -2.60 2.05
CA GLY A 67 -9.50 -1.36 1.81
C GLY A 67 -10.03 -1.27 0.38
N LEU A 68 -9.21 -1.65 -0.61
CA LEU A 68 -9.63 -1.70 -2.02
C LEU A 68 -10.79 -2.69 -2.22
N LEU A 69 -10.67 -3.90 -1.67
CA LEU A 69 -11.70 -4.93 -1.76
C LEU A 69 -12.99 -4.48 -1.06
N ALA A 70 -12.90 -3.81 0.10
CA ALA A 70 -14.05 -3.26 0.80
C ALA A 70 -14.81 -2.22 -0.05
N LEU A 71 -14.07 -1.32 -0.74
CA LEU A 71 -14.66 -0.33 -1.65
C LEU A 71 -15.32 -0.98 -2.87
N LEU A 72 -14.72 -2.04 -3.43
CA LEU A 72 -15.27 -2.77 -4.56
C LEU A 72 -16.54 -3.56 -4.19
N GLN A 73 -16.55 -4.17 -3.00
CA GLN A 73 -17.74 -4.87 -2.48
C GLN A 73 -18.92 -3.91 -2.28
N GLY A 74 -18.67 -2.70 -1.76
CA GLY A 74 -19.70 -1.66 -1.60
C GLY A 74 -20.35 -1.22 -2.92
N ARG A 75 -19.65 -1.39 -4.05
CA ARG A 75 -20.12 -1.03 -5.40
C ARG A 75 -20.77 -2.19 -6.16
N ARG A 76 -20.94 -3.37 -5.54
CA ARG A 76 -21.46 -4.60 -6.19
C ARG A 76 -20.76 -4.95 -7.50
N VAL A 77 -19.45 -4.72 -7.55
CA VAL A 77 -18.61 -5.02 -8.72
C VAL A 77 -18.57 -6.53 -8.97
N SER A 78 -18.55 -6.96 -10.24
CA SER A 78 -18.48 -8.38 -10.60
C SER A 78 -17.17 -9.02 -10.13
N ARG A 79 -17.18 -10.34 -9.89
CA ARG A 79 -15.97 -11.08 -9.45
C ARG A 79 -14.80 -10.92 -10.42
N THR A 80 -15.09 -10.84 -11.72
CA THR A 80 -14.08 -10.63 -12.77
C THR A 80 -13.44 -9.25 -12.67
N ALA A 81 -14.23 -8.20 -12.44
CA ALA A 81 -13.70 -6.86 -12.27
C ALA A 81 -12.94 -6.71 -10.93
N SER A 82 -13.33 -7.43 -9.87
CA SER A 82 -12.53 -7.49 -8.64
C SER A 82 -11.18 -8.19 -8.86
N ALA A 83 -11.16 -9.31 -9.59
CA ALA A 83 -9.91 -9.99 -9.94
C ALA A 83 -9.00 -9.09 -10.80
N LEU A 84 -9.57 -8.39 -11.78
CA LEU A 84 -8.84 -7.43 -12.59
C LEU A 84 -8.29 -6.26 -11.77
N ALA A 85 -9.03 -5.77 -10.76
CA ALA A 85 -8.55 -4.75 -9.85
C ALA A 85 -7.36 -5.22 -8.99
N VAL A 86 -7.34 -6.49 -8.57
CA VAL A 86 -6.20 -7.08 -7.85
C VAL A 86 -4.96 -7.15 -8.74
N VAL A 87 -5.13 -7.56 -10.00
CA VAL A 87 -4.02 -7.60 -10.97
C VAL A 87 -3.49 -6.19 -11.23
N LEU A 88 -4.38 -5.22 -11.48
CA LEU A 88 -4.00 -3.82 -11.65
C LEU A 88 -3.30 -3.27 -10.42
N TYR A 89 -3.77 -3.62 -9.22
CA TYR A 89 -3.12 -3.22 -7.97
C TYR A 89 -1.67 -3.72 -7.90
N ALA A 90 -1.42 -4.98 -8.24
CA ALA A 90 -0.06 -5.53 -8.28
C ALA A 90 0.83 -4.80 -9.31
N VAL A 91 0.30 -4.53 -10.51
CA VAL A 91 1.01 -3.75 -11.54
C VAL A 91 1.36 -2.35 -11.00
N VAL A 92 0.40 -1.66 -10.38
CA VAL A 92 0.60 -0.33 -9.79
C VAL A 92 1.65 -0.38 -8.68
N VAL A 93 1.61 -1.37 -7.79
CA VAL A 93 2.61 -1.57 -6.73
C VAL A 93 4.01 -1.73 -7.34
N THR A 94 4.17 -2.61 -8.32
CA THR A 94 5.47 -2.83 -8.97
C THR A 94 5.99 -1.57 -9.65
N PHE A 95 5.15 -0.92 -10.44
CA PHE A 95 5.50 0.32 -11.14
C PHE A 95 5.89 1.43 -10.16
N LEU A 96 5.07 1.71 -9.13
CA LEU A 96 5.38 2.73 -8.14
C LEU A 96 6.66 2.41 -7.37
N THR A 97 6.84 1.16 -6.95
CA THR A 97 8.06 0.76 -6.22
C THR A 97 9.31 1.00 -7.07
N THR A 98 9.26 0.67 -8.37
CA THR A 98 10.37 0.93 -9.29
C THR A 98 10.57 2.42 -9.56
N ALA A 99 9.50 3.20 -9.71
CA ALA A 99 9.57 4.63 -9.97
C ALA A 99 10.07 5.43 -8.75
N LEU A 100 9.82 4.92 -7.54
CA LEU A 100 10.28 5.52 -6.29
C LEU A 100 11.64 5.00 -5.84
N ALA A 101 12.20 3.98 -6.50
CA ALA A 101 13.52 3.46 -6.18
C ALA A 101 14.57 4.54 -6.45
N PRO A 102 15.58 4.70 -5.57
CA PRO A 102 16.65 5.64 -5.81
C PRO A 102 17.38 5.29 -7.11
N SER A 103 17.40 6.23 -8.06
CA SER A 103 18.23 6.12 -9.25
C SER A 103 19.69 6.11 -8.83
N ALA A 104 20.40 5.02 -9.11
CA ALA A 104 21.85 4.94 -8.91
C ALA A 104 22.52 6.01 -9.79
N LEU A 105 22.89 7.13 -9.18
CA LEU A 105 23.71 8.22 -9.72
C LEU A 105 24.80 8.53 -8.71
#